data_AF-A0A9P9JTQ0-F1
#
_entry.id   AF-A0A9P9JTQ0-F1
#
_cell.length_a   1.000
_cell.length_b   1.000
_cell.length_c   1.000
_cell.angle_alpha   90.00
_cell.angle_beta   90.00
_cell.angle_gamma   90.00
#
_symmetry.space_group_name_H-M   'P 1'
#
loop_
_entity.id
_entity.type
_entity.pdbx_description
1 polymer ?
#
loop_
_entity_poly.entity_id
_entity_poly.type
_entity_poly.pdbx_seq_one_letter_code
_entity_poly.pdbx_strand_id
1 'polypeptide(L)'
;MKELIWAPLDMNSTFFDFQDANHAPNQLASGYYWDKKEGKYGEVPAMNITQLSGAGAVFSNVLDYAEWLKCLLHEAAPFSKEVHRDIKSPRMIEPTQLDGSSDMITYGLGWHRSLFKGNDIYTHSGGVHAYGAQVYWLPNIRYQKMMKELDLTADESVDILYPKLPKPPLPPTVNITELQGIYYDPGYGRITLREEPHPDRSDEKILVADRHDMTWKYQMRLHHVSGDYWIIYLPFFGESRGEETDTIDASSLKHQRRRHRDRSSPGVAEYKKFRGE
;
A
#
# COMPACT_ATOMS: atom_id res chain seq x y z
N MET A 1 -25.34 13.06 -6.40
CA MET A 1 -24.27 12.06 -6.55
C MET A 1 -24.53 11.11 -7.71
N LYS A 2 -25.58 10.28 -7.65
CA LYS A 2 -25.91 9.28 -8.69
C LYS A 2 -25.99 9.87 -10.11
N GLU A 3 -26.86 10.85 -10.34
CA GLU A 3 -27.11 11.38 -11.68
C GLU A 3 -25.99 12.28 -12.22
N LEU A 4 -25.31 13.01 -11.32
CA LEU A 4 -24.34 14.04 -11.70
C LEU A 4 -22.90 13.55 -11.78
N ILE A 5 -22.56 12.46 -11.08
CA ILE A 5 -21.19 11.95 -10.98
C ILE A 5 -21.13 10.48 -11.36
N TRP A 6 -21.90 9.62 -10.69
CA TRP A 6 -21.73 8.17 -10.85
C TRP A 6 -22.24 7.64 -12.19
N ALA A 7 -23.45 8.01 -12.60
CA ALA A 7 -24.01 7.57 -13.87
C ALA A 7 -23.20 8.09 -15.09
N PRO A 8 -22.75 9.36 -15.14
CA PRO A 8 -21.86 9.81 -16.21
C PRO A 8 -20.49 9.12 -16.26
N LEU A 9 -20.08 8.45 -15.18
CA LEU A 9 -18.82 7.73 -15.05
C LEU A 9 -19.00 6.21 -15.06
N ASP A 10 -20.20 5.72 -15.39
CA ASP A 10 -20.55 4.30 -15.41
C ASP A 10 -20.30 3.56 -14.08
N MET A 11 -20.33 4.28 -12.96
CA MET A 11 -20.19 3.74 -11.60
C MET A 11 -21.51 3.12 -11.10
N ASN A 12 -21.94 2.05 -11.77
CA ASN A 12 -23.26 1.44 -11.60
C ASN A 12 -23.40 0.58 -10.33
N SER A 13 -22.29 0.28 -9.65
CA SER A 13 -22.23 -0.49 -8.42
C SER A 13 -21.73 0.37 -7.25
N THR A 14 -22.06 1.67 -7.29
CA THR A 14 -21.76 2.66 -6.25
C THR A 14 -23.03 3.22 -5.65
N PHE A 15 -23.12 3.18 -4.32
CA PHE A 15 -24.34 3.47 -3.56
C PHE A 15 -24.03 4.38 -2.36
N PHE A 16 -25.07 5.08 -1.89
CA PHE A 16 -24.98 5.95 -0.72
C PHE A 16 -25.76 5.43 0.48
N ASP A 17 -26.67 4.49 0.25
CA ASP A 17 -27.55 3.91 1.25
C ASP A 17 -27.30 2.41 1.37
N PHE A 18 -27.31 1.92 2.60
CA PHE A 18 -27.05 0.52 2.89
C PHE A 18 -28.12 -0.40 2.28
N GLN A 19 -29.40 0.00 2.26
CA GLN A 19 -30.46 -0.81 1.66
C GLN A 19 -30.24 -0.97 0.16
N ASP A 20 -29.91 0.11 -0.55
CA ASP A 20 -29.61 0.03 -1.99
C ASP A 20 -28.40 -0.87 -2.26
N ALA A 21 -27.35 -0.73 -1.45
CA ALA A 21 -26.15 -1.56 -1.55
C ALA A 21 -26.45 -3.04 -1.26
N ASN A 22 -27.34 -3.34 -0.30
CA ASN A 22 -27.70 -4.69 0.10
C ASN A 22 -28.67 -5.38 -0.87
N HIS A 23 -29.50 -4.61 -1.59
CA HIS A 23 -30.36 -5.12 -2.66
C HIS A 23 -29.66 -5.18 -4.03
N ALA A 24 -28.42 -4.69 -4.12
CA ALA A 24 -27.64 -4.79 -5.33
C ALA A 24 -27.36 -6.27 -5.68
N PRO A 25 -27.19 -6.61 -6.97
CA PRO A 25 -26.89 -7.98 -7.38
C PRO A 25 -25.50 -8.45 -6.91
N ASN A 26 -24.64 -7.52 -6.48
CA ASN A 26 -23.29 -7.79 -6.03
C ASN A 26 -23.27 -8.10 -4.52
N GLN A 27 -22.45 -9.06 -4.12
CA GLN A 27 -22.24 -9.37 -2.71
C GLN A 27 -21.49 -8.22 -2.01
N LEU A 28 -22.07 -7.71 -0.92
CA LEU A 28 -21.37 -6.76 -0.05
C LEU A 28 -20.27 -7.45 0.74
N ALA A 29 -19.14 -6.76 0.89
CA ALA A 29 -18.07 -7.20 1.75
C ALA A 29 -18.50 -7.09 3.22
N SER A 30 -18.16 -8.10 4.02
CA SER A 30 -18.34 -8.10 5.46
C SER A 30 -17.17 -7.40 6.18
N GLY A 31 -17.46 -6.68 7.25
CA GLY A 31 -16.46 -6.14 8.15
C GLY A 31 -16.10 -7.16 9.24
N TYR A 32 -14.86 -7.17 9.70
CA TYR A 32 -14.40 -8.12 10.73
C TYR A 32 -13.67 -7.43 11.87
N TYR A 33 -13.74 -8.03 13.06
CA TYR A 33 -12.95 -7.67 14.23
C TYR A 33 -12.26 -8.90 14.81
N TRP A 34 -11.11 -8.71 15.46
CA TRP A 34 -10.42 -9.79 16.15
C TRP A 34 -10.94 -9.94 17.59
N ASP A 35 -11.52 -11.10 17.92
CA ASP A 35 -11.90 -11.43 19.29
C ASP A 35 -10.72 -12.07 20.03
N LYS A 36 -10.09 -11.30 20.93
CA LYS A 36 -8.95 -11.77 21.72
C LYS A 36 -9.29 -12.91 22.68
N LYS A 37 -10.55 -13.03 23.12
CA LYS A 37 -10.96 -14.08 24.08
C LYS A 37 -11.15 -15.41 23.37
N GLU A 38 -11.77 -15.37 22.20
CA GLU A 38 -12.07 -16.54 21.38
C GLU A 38 -10.92 -16.92 20.43
N GLY A 39 -9.95 -16.01 20.23
CA GLY A 39 -8.82 -16.23 19.32
C GLY A 39 -9.24 -16.37 17.86
N LYS A 40 -10.32 -15.70 17.45
CA LYS A 40 -10.91 -15.80 16.11
C LYS A 40 -11.49 -14.47 15.63
N TYR A 41 -11.66 -14.33 14.32
CA TYR A 41 -12.37 -13.18 13.76
C TYR A 41 -13.89 -13.32 13.93
N GLY A 42 -14.52 -12.25 14.40
CA GLY A 42 -15.97 -12.08 14.41
C GLY A 42 -16.40 -11.12 13.30
N GLU A 43 -17.54 -11.40 12.67
CA GLU A 43 -18.15 -10.48 11.70
C GLU A 43 -18.82 -9.32 12.42
N VAL A 44 -18.59 -8.10 11.91
CA VAL A 44 -19.26 -6.89 12.38
C VAL A 44 -20.57 -6.73 11.60
N PRO A 45 -21.72 -6.64 12.28
CA PRO A 45 -22.98 -6.36 11.62
C PRO A 45 -22.90 -5.07 10.81
N ALA A 46 -23.44 -5.09 9.60
CA ALA A 46 -23.49 -3.90 8.76
C ALA A 46 -24.26 -2.78 9.48
N MET A 47 -23.65 -1.59 9.53
CA MET A 47 -24.25 -0.43 10.17
C MET A 47 -24.87 0.49 9.12
N ASN A 48 -26.11 0.93 9.37
CA ASN A 48 -26.70 2.00 8.61
C ASN A 48 -26.06 3.34 9.02
N ILE A 49 -25.22 3.89 8.15
CA ILE A 49 -24.50 5.16 8.37
C ILE A 49 -25.03 6.28 7.47
N THR A 50 -26.28 6.20 6.99
CA THR A 50 -26.89 7.23 6.11
C THR A 50 -26.89 8.62 6.75
N GLN A 51 -26.85 8.73 8.09
CA GLN A 51 -26.69 10.00 8.80
C GLN A 51 -25.30 10.65 8.65
N LEU A 52 -24.26 9.86 8.36
CA LEU A 52 -22.88 10.30 8.14
C LEU A 52 -22.53 10.42 6.65
N SER A 53 -23.55 10.51 5.80
CA SER A 53 -23.39 10.18 4.40
C SER A 53 -22.46 11.11 3.63
N GLY A 54 -22.45 12.40 3.97
CA GLY A 54 -21.48 13.36 3.41
C GLY A 54 -20.02 13.11 3.80
N ALA A 55 -19.74 12.32 4.84
CA ALA A 55 -18.39 12.09 5.36
C ALA A 55 -17.79 10.73 4.98
N GLY A 56 -18.61 9.69 4.74
CA GLY A 56 -18.06 8.35 4.51
C GLY A 56 -19.03 7.21 4.23
N ALA A 57 -20.28 7.46 3.80
CA ALA A 57 -21.25 6.38 3.57
C ALA A 57 -21.29 5.85 2.12
N VAL A 58 -20.25 6.10 1.32
CA VAL A 58 -20.21 5.57 -0.05
C VAL A 58 -19.82 4.10 -0.01
N PHE A 59 -20.71 3.24 -0.50
CA PHE A 59 -20.43 1.84 -0.81
C PHE A 59 -20.03 1.76 -2.28
N SER A 60 -18.88 1.19 -2.59
CA SER A 60 -18.38 1.08 -3.97
C SER A 60 -17.48 -0.14 -4.10
N ASN A 61 -16.98 -0.35 -5.32
CA ASN A 61 -15.98 -1.35 -5.62
C ASN A 61 -14.80 -0.68 -6.35
N VAL A 62 -13.69 -1.41 -6.47
CA VAL A 62 -12.44 -0.88 -7.04
C VAL A 62 -12.60 -0.48 -8.52
N LEU A 63 -13.46 -1.15 -9.29
CA LEU A 63 -13.67 -0.85 -10.72
C LEU A 63 -14.40 0.47 -10.89
N ASP A 64 -15.52 0.67 -10.19
CA ASP A 64 -16.27 1.94 -10.21
C ASP A 64 -15.39 3.09 -9.73
N TYR A 65 -14.70 2.91 -8.59
CA TYR A 65 -13.87 3.95 -8.02
C TYR A 65 -12.69 4.31 -8.93
N ALA A 66 -12.20 3.36 -9.73
CA ALA A 66 -11.18 3.62 -10.75
C ALA A 66 -11.69 4.52 -11.87
N GLU A 67 -12.97 4.44 -12.26
CA GLU A 67 -13.55 5.38 -13.24
C GLU A 67 -13.57 6.81 -12.71
N TRP A 68 -13.88 6.99 -11.43
CA TRP A 68 -13.76 8.30 -10.78
C TRP A 68 -12.32 8.81 -10.76
N LEU A 69 -11.35 7.96 -10.45
CA LEU A 69 -9.93 8.34 -10.49
C LEU A 69 -9.46 8.69 -11.89
N LYS A 70 -9.88 7.94 -12.93
CA LYS A 70 -9.58 8.27 -14.33
C LYS A 70 -10.14 9.64 -14.70
N CYS A 71 -11.36 9.96 -14.25
CA CYS A 71 -11.95 11.28 -14.45
C CYS A 71 -11.08 12.39 -13.87
N LEU A 72 -10.62 12.25 -12.62
CA LEU A 72 -9.74 13.22 -11.96
C LEU A 72 -8.36 13.33 -12.62
N LEU A 73 -7.76 12.20 -12.99
CA LEU A 73 -6.44 12.14 -13.63
C LEU A 73 -6.42 12.77 -15.02
N HIS A 74 -7.48 12.55 -15.79
CA HIS A 74 -7.58 13.01 -17.18
C HIS A 74 -8.35 14.32 -17.33
N GLU A 75 -8.75 14.94 -16.22
CA GLU A 75 -9.62 16.11 -16.19
C GLU A 75 -10.86 15.95 -17.09
N ALA A 76 -11.46 14.75 -17.04
CA ALA A 76 -12.55 14.38 -17.93
C ALA A 76 -13.92 14.86 -17.41
N ALA A 77 -14.93 14.75 -18.26
CA ALA A 77 -16.32 14.89 -17.85
C ALA A 77 -16.66 13.89 -16.71
N PRO A 78 -17.61 14.19 -15.82
CA PRO A 78 -18.61 15.28 -15.89
C PRO A 78 -18.13 16.64 -15.36
N PHE A 79 -16.92 16.74 -14.82
CA PHE A 79 -16.43 17.99 -14.26
C PHE A 79 -15.84 18.92 -15.34
N SER A 80 -16.04 20.22 -15.18
CA SER A 80 -15.35 21.21 -16.02
C SER A 80 -13.88 21.36 -15.61
N LYS A 81 -13.08 22.00 -16.45
CA LYS A 81 -11.67 22.31 -16.13
C LYS A 81 -11.52 23.17 -14.88
N GLU A 82 -12.46 24.09 -14.66
CA GLU A 82 -12.50 24.95 -13.47
C GLU A 82 -12.74 24.13 -12.21
N VAL A 83 -13.64 23.14 -12.26
CA VAL A 83 -13.91 22.22 -11.16
C VAL A 83 -12.69 21.34 -10.87
N HIS A 84 -12.06 20.77 -11.90
CA HIS A 84 -10.82 20.01 -11.73
C HIS A 84 -9.69 20.83 -11.10
N ARG A 85 -9.53 22.09 -11.52
CA ARG A 85 -8.59 23.03 -10.90
C ARG A 85 -8.94 23.26 -9.44
N ASP A 86 -10.22 23.39 -9.11
CA ASP A 86 -10.65 23.68 -7.75
C ASP A 86 -10.43 22.50 -6.79
N ILE A 87 -10.73 21.27 -7.25
CA ILE A 87 -10.45 20.02 -6.52
C ILE A 87 -8.96 19.93 -6.18
N LYS A 88 -8.09 20.30 -7.12
CA LYS A 88 -6.64 20.25 -6.96
C LYS A 88 -6.03 21.38 -6.12
N SER A 89 -6.81 22.43 -5.84
CA SER A 89 -6.31 23.63 -5.18
C SER A 89 -6.28 23.45 -3.66
N PRO A 90 -5.11 23.63 -3.00
CA PRO A 90 -5.03 23.55 -1.55
C PRO A 90 -5.80 24.72 -0.92
N ARG A 91 -6.52 24.44 0.18
CA ARG A 91 -7.32 25.43 0.93
C ARG A 91 -6.81 25.65 2.34
N MET A 92 -6.10 24.66 2.89
CA MET A 92 -5.54 24.68 4.24
C MET A 92 -4.16 24.04 4.21
N ILE A 93 -3.28 24.52 5.10
CA ILE A 93 -2.01 23.85 5.40
C ILE A 93 -2.27 23.00 6.64
N GLU A 94 -1.91 21.73 6.59
CA GLU A 94 -1.97 20.88 7.77
C GLU A 94 -0.72 21.06 8.63
N PRO A 95 -0.84 20.95 9.97
CA PRO A 95 0.32 21.00 10.84
C PRO A 95 1.33 19.92 10.43
N THR A 96 2.54 20.35 10.06
CA THR A 96 3.62 19.43 9.71
C THR A 96 4.00 18.60 10.92
N GLN A 97 3.99 17.28 10.77
CA GLN A 97 4.58 16.38 11.76
C GLN A 97 6.09 16.30 11.49
N LEU A 98 6.91 16.59 12.51
CA LEU A 98 8.38 16.68 12.39
C LEU A 98 9.06 15.33 12.10
N ASP A 99 8.32 14.22 12.13
CA ASP A 99 8.77 12.84 11.89
C ASP A 99 8.30 12.26 10.54
N GLY A 100 7.54 13.02 9.75
CA GLY A 100 6.98 12.57 8.48
C GLY A 100 7.94 12.71 7.29
N SER A 101 7.85 11.79 6.34
CA SER A 101 8.58 11.79 5.06
C SER A 101 8.09 12.86 4.04
N SER A 102 7.33 13.86 4.50
CA SER A 102 6.71 14.89 3.66
C SER A 102 6.84 16.27 4.30
N ASP A 103 7.52 17.20 3.61
CA ASP A 103 7.83 18.54 4.13
C ASP A 103 6.59 19.39 4.42
N MET A 104 5.54 19.28 3.58
CA MET A 104 4.30 20.03 3.72
C MET A 104 3.12 19.22 3.20
N ILE A 105 2.09 19.10 4.03
CA ILE A 105 0.79 18.54 3.66
C ILE A 105 -0.23 19.67 3.64
N THR A 106 -1.04 19.70 2.60
CA THR A 106 -2.14 20.66 2.44
C THR A 106 -3.45 19.91 2.26
N TYR A 107 -4.57 20.51 2.62
CA TYR A 107 -5.89 19.92 2.43
C TYR A 107 -6.77 20.82 1.56
N GLY A 108 -7.54 20.22 0.67
CA GLY A 108 -8.47 20.88 -0.25
C GLY A 108 -9.87 20.30 -0.17
N LEU A 109 -10.57 20.28 -1.30
CA LEU A 109 -11.95 19.76 -1.41
C LEU A 109 -11.98 18.23 -1.29
N GLY A 110 -11.76 17.69 -0.09
CA GLY A 110 -11.77 16.26 0.19
C GLY A 110 -10.48 15.52 -0.18
N TRP A 111 -9.34 16.22 -0.24
CA TRP A 111 -8.05 15.64 -0.60
C TRP A 111 -6.92 16.24 0.21
N HIS A 112 -6.08 15.39 0.78
CA HIS A 112 -4.73 15.77 1.17
C HIS A 112 -3.88 15.87 -0.09
N ARG A 113 -2.98 16.85 -0.12
CA ARG A 113 -1.98 17.06 -1.17
C ARG A 113 -0.62 17.23 -0.54
N SER A 114 0.35 16.46 -1.02
CA SER A 114 1.76 16.61 -0.72
C SER A 114 2.60 16.61 -2.00
N LEU A 115 3.89 16.91 -1.86
CA LEU A 115 4.86 16.83 -2.95
C LEU A 115 5.83 15.69 -2.69
N PHE A 116 6.04 14.85 -3.70
CA PHE A 116 7.06 13.82 -3.69
C PHE A 116 7.98 13.99 -4.90
N LYS A 117 9.26 14.28 -4.64
CA LYS A 117 10.28 14.52 -5.69
C LYS A 117 9.79 15.51 -6.78
N GLY A 118 9.07 16.56 -6.37
CA GLY A 118 8.52 17.58 -7.26
C GLY A 118 7.22 17.20 -7.99
N ASN A 119 6.65 16.01 -7.72
CA ASN A 119 5.36 15.59 -8.26
C ASN A 119 4.26 15.73 -7.20
N ASP A 120 3.10 16.21 -7.60
CA ASP A 120 1.91 16.25 -6.76
C ASP A 120 1.39 14.84 -6.48
N ILE A 121 1.12 14.57 -5.20
CA ILE A 121 0.39 13.38 -4.75
C ILE A 121 -0.88 13.84 -4.05
N TYR A 122 -2.01 13.30 -4.48
CA TYR A 122 -3.30 13.49 -3.81
C TYR A 122 -3.69 12.20 -3.11
N THR A 123 -4.13 12.31 -1.86
CA THR A 123 -4.50 11.17 -1.04
C THR A 123 -5.70 11.44 -0.16
N HIS A 124 -6.51 10.40 0.08
CA HIS A 124 -7.56 10.44 1.08
C HIS A 124 -7.76 9.03 1.65
N SER A 125 -7.75 8.94 2.97
CA SER A 125 -8.06 7.71 3.70
C SER A 125 -9.54 7.70 4.07
N GLY A 126 -10.10 6.52 4.27
CA GLY A 126 -11.46 6.34 4.76
C GLY A 126 -11.48 5.15 5.70
N GLY A 127 -12.17 5.30 6.83
CA GLY A 127 -12.30 4.23 7.80
C GLY A 127 -13.63 4.36 8.52
N VAL A 128 -14.49 3.34 8.41
CA VAL A 128 -15.77 3.31 9.11
C VAL A 128 -16.01 1.90 9.65
N HIS A 129 -16.20 1.80 10.96
CA HIS A 129 -16.39 0.56 11.72
C HIS A 129 -15.29 -0.48 11.48
N ALA A 130 -15.46 -1.35 10.48
CA ALA A 130 -14.59 -2.46 10.14
C ALA A 130 -14.19 -2.47 8.65
N TYR A 131 -14.33 -1.31 8.00
CA TYR A 131 -13.91 -1.09 6.62
C TYR A 131 -12.86 0.00 6.59
N GLY A 132 -11.84 -0.21 5.75
CA GLY A 132 -10.79 0.76 5.48
C GLY A 132 -10.58 0.90 3.98
N ALA A 133 -10.33 2.12 3.53
CA ALA A 133 -9.99 2.44 2.15
C ALA A 133 -8.89 3.50 2.16
N GLN A 134 -8.00 3.41 1.17
CA GLN A 134 -6.96 4.40 0.95
C GLN A 134 -6.85 4.66 -0.54
N VAL A 135 -6.88 5.92 -0.92
CA VAL A 135 -6.89 6.33 -2.32
C VAL A 135 -5.70 7.24 -2.58
N TYR A 136 -4.99 6.98 -3.68
CA TYR A 136 -3.93 7.83 -4.19
C TYR A 136 -4.14 8.09 -5.67
N TRP A 137 -3.88 9.31 -6.12
CA TRP A 137 -3.77 9.59 -7.54
C TRP A 137 -2.69 10.63 -7.82
N LEU A 138 -2.03 10.44 -8.97
CA LEU A 138 -0.78 11.09 -9.34
C LEU A 138 -0.92 11.67 -10.75
N PRO A 139 -1.26 12.97 -10.89
CA PRO A 139 -1.52 13.55 -12.20
C PRO A 139 -0.26 13.64 -13.09
N ASN A 140 0.91 13.81 -12.48
CA ASN A 140 2.15 14.16 -13.20
C ASN A 140 3.13 13.00 -13.36
N ILE A 141 2.86 11.85 -12.73
CA ILE A 141 3.76 10.69 -12.75
C ILE A 141 2.96 9.39 -12.78
N ARG A 142 3.41 8.42 -13.58
CA ARG A 142 2.83 7.07 -13.53
C ARG A 142 3.17 6.43 -12.20
N TYR A 143 2.19 5.78 -11.57
CA TYR A 143 2.37 5.07 -10.29
C TYR A 143 3.62 4.19 -10.28
N GLN A 144 3.83 3.37 -11.32
CA GLN A 144 5.03 2.53 -11.46
C GLN A 144 6.35 3.32 -11.45
N LYS A 145 6.38 4.51 -12.06
CA LYS A 145 7.56 5.37 -12.08
C LYS A 145 7.80 5.98 -10.70
N MET A 146 6.75 6.45 -10.02
CA MET A 146 6.88 6.91 -8.63
C MET A 146 7.39 5.77 -7.73
N MET A 147 6.83 4.58 -7.85
CA MET A 147 7.24 3.43 -7.04
C MET A 147 8.71 3.05 -7.28
N LYS A 148 9.19 3.17 -8.53
CA LYS A 148 10.61 3.04 -8.84
C LYS A 148 11.46 4.19 -8.29
N GLU A 149 10.92 5.39 -8.18
CA GLU A 149 11.61 6.52 -7.56
C GLU A 149 11.59 6.46 -6.02
N LEU A 150 10.64 5.74 -5.43
CA LEU A 150 10.61 5.37 -4.01
C LEU A 150 11.61 4.26 -3.66
N ASP A 151 12.15 3.59 -4.68
CA ASP A 151 13.17 2.55 -4.55
C ASP A 151 14.52 3.17 -4.14
N LEU A 152 14.59 3.66 -2.90
CA LEU A 152 15.86 3.86 -2.22
C LEU A 152 16.54 2.51 -2.14
N THR A 153 17.85 2.48 -2.36
CA THR A 153 18.61 1.27 -2.09
C THR A 153 18.59 0.95 -0.58
N ALA A 154 18.76 -0.32 -0.26
CA ALA A 154 19.02 -0.81 1.09
C ALA A 154 20.00 0.09 1.86
N ASP A 155 21.14 0.40 1.25
CA ASP A 155 22.22 1.16 1.88
C ASP A 155 21.86 2.65 2.07
N GLU A 156 21.21 3.29 1.10
CA GLU A 156 20.71 4.67 1.24
C GLU A 156 19.69 4.79 2.38
N SER A 157 18.79 3.80 2.51
CA SER A 157 17.81 3.75 3.60
C SER A 157 18.47 3.56 4.97
N VAL A 158 19.56 2.79 5.05
CA VAL A 158 20.33 2.60 6.28
C VAL A 158 20.96 3.91 6.75
N ASP A 159 21.60 4.67 5.85
CA ASP A 159 22.24 5.95 6.20
C ASP A 159 21.22 6.99 6.70
N ILE A 160 20.01 7.01 6.12
CA ILE A 160 18.92 7.91 6.54
C ILE A 160 18.35 7.49 7.90
N LEU A 161 18.04 6.19 8.09
CA LEU A 161 17.37 5.69 9.30
C LEU A 161 18.32 5.55 10.50
N TYR A 162 19.61 5.42 10.24
CA TYR A 162 20.65 5.25 11.25
C TYR A 162 21.85 6.18 10.99
N PRO A 163 21.67 7.51 11.09
CA PRO A 163 22.70 8.48 10.71
C PRO A 163 23.95 8.49 11.63
N LYS A 164 23.89 7.79 12.77
CA LYS A 164 24.95 7.73 13.79
C LYS A 164 25.51 6.32 13.97
N LEU A 165 25.51 5.50 12.92
CA LEU A 165 26.04 4.14 13.00
C LEU A 165 27.54 4.10 13.30
N PRO A 166 27.99 3.15 14.15
CA PRO A 166 29.39 2.81 14.25
C PRO A 166 29.96 2.39 12.88
N LYS A 167 31.19 2.81 12.59
CA LYS A 167 31.95 2.38 11.40
C LYS A 167 33.28 1.78 11.87
N PRO A 168 33.53 0.46 11.67
CA PRO A 168 32.68 -0.52 11.00
C PRO A 168 31.43 -0.92 11.82
N PRO A 169 30.39 -1.48 11.18
CA PRO A 169 29.22 -2.04 11.87
C PRO A 169 29.60 -3.07 12.94
N LEU A 170 28.88 -3.05 14.05
CA LEU A 170 29.04 -4.05 15.11
C LEU A 170 28.36 -5.36 14.72
N PRO A 171 28.90 -6.54 15.05
CA PRO A 171 28.21 -7.80 14.84
C PRO A 171 26.92 -7.88 15.69
N PRO A 172 25.92 -8.68 15.28
CA PRO A 172 24.73 -8.91 16.09
C PRO A 172 25.09 -9.63 17.40
N THR A 173 24.37 -9.31 18.48
CA THR A 173 24.61 -9.96 19.79
C THR A 173 24.21 -11.42 19.80
N VAL A 174 23.27 -11.80 18.92
CA VAL A 174 22.77 -13.16 18.74
C VAL A 174 23.09 -13.62 17.32
N ASN A 175 23.40 -14.90 17.16
CA ASN A 175 23.58 -15.48 15.83
C ASN A 175 22.24 -15.47 15.08
N ILE A 176 22.24 -14.98 13.85
CA ILE A 176 21.05 -14.90 12.98
C ILE A 176 20.33 -16.25 12.87
N THR A 177 21.07 -17.36 12.95
CA THR A 177 20.50 -18.71 12.85
C THR A 177 19.58 -19.04 14.02
N GLU A 178 19.83 -18.46 15.19
CA GLU A 178 19.00 -18.65 16.39
C GLU A 178 17.70 -17.86 16.33
N LEU A 179 17.60 -16.88 15.42
CA LEU A 179 16.38 -16.08 15.19
C LEU A 179 15.40 -16.75 14.21
N GLN A 180 15.73 -17.93 13.69
CA GLN A 180 14.79 -18.71 12.89
C GLN A 180 13.71 -19.34 13.78
N GLY A 181 12.48 -19.35 13.29
CA GLY A 181 11.38 -19.97 14.03
C GLY A 181 10.03 -19.34 13.74
N ILE A 182 9.03 -19.80 14.48
CA ILE A 182 7.66 -19.31 14.38
C ILE A 182 7.40 -18.39 15.57
N TYR A 183 7.17 -17.11 15.27
CA TYR A 183 6.80 -16.08 16.21
C TYR A 183 5.29 -15.85 16.15
N TYR A 184 4.67 -15.47 17.26
CA TYR A 184 3.25 -15.20 17.31
C TYR A 184 2.97 -13.93 18.08
N ASP A 185 2.17 -13.06 17.48
CA ASP A 185 1.60 -11.89 18.14
C ASP A 185 0.06 -11.90 17.96
N PRO A 186 -0.73 -11.54 19.01
CA PRO A 186 -2.19 -11.53 18.93
C PRO A 186 -2.80 -10.59 17.88
N GLY A 187 -2.08 -9.56 17.43
CA GLY A 187 -2.52 -8.64 16.38
C GLY A 187 -1.98 -8.99 14.99
N TYR A 188 -0.74 -9.48 14.91
CA TYR A 188 -0.09 -9.78 13.62
C TYR A 188 -0.16 -11.25 13.20
N GLY A 189 -0.61 -12.16 14.06
CA GLY A 189 -0.68 -13.58 13.78
C GLY A 189 0.69 -14.27 13.86
N ARG A 190 0.84 -15.40 13.14
CA ARG A 190 2.09 -16.15 13.11
C ARG A 190 3.02 -15.62 12.03
N ILE A 191 4.30 -15.46 12.36
CA ILE A 191 5.36 -15.05 11.45
C ILE A 191 6.46 -16.10 11.53
N THR A 192 6.76 -16.75 10.40
CA THR A 192 7.86 -17.71 10.33
C THR A 192 9.09 -17.02 9.74
N LEU A 193 10.16 -16.90 10.53
CA LEU A 193 11.45 -16.40 10.07
C LEU A 193 12.31 -17.56 9.57
N ARG A 194 12.84 -17.42 8.34
CA ARG A 194 13.76 -18.36 7.69
C ARG A 194 14.98 -17.61 7.16
N GLU A 195 16.14 -18.24 7.17
CA GLU A 195 17.34 -17.64 6.57
C GLU A 195 17.32 -17.74 5.02
N GLU A 196 17.76 -16.67 4.36
CA GLU A 196 18.16 -16.67 2.95
C GLU A 196 19.55 -16.04 2.79
N PRO A 197 20.30 -16.37 1.73
CA PRO A 197 21.48 -15.60 1.33
C PRO A 197 21.11 -14.14 1.03
N HIS A 198 21.96 -13.19 1.42
CA HIS A 198 21.75 -11.79 1.07
C HIS A 198 21.83 -11.62 -0.47
N PRO A 199 20.91 -10.87 -1.10
CA PRO A 199 20.80 -10.78 -2.56
C PRO A 199 22.07 -10.24 -3.23
N ASP A 200 22.73 -9.25 -2.61
CA ASP A 200 23.92 -8.59 -3.17
C ASP A 200 25.25 -8.97 -2.50
N ARG A 201 25.21 -9.69 -1.37
CA ARG A 201 26.38 -9.98 -0.51
C ARG A 201 26.39 -11.46 -0.16
N SER A 202 26.95 -12.28 -1.03
CA SER A 202 26.82 -13.75 -0.95
C SER A 202 27.34 -14.39 0.34
N ASP A 203 28.19 -13.69 1.08
CA ASP A 203 28.75 -14.08 2.38
C ASP A 203 27.87 -13.71 3.58
N GLU A 204 26.83 -12.90 3.37
CA GLU A 204 25.87 -12.50 4.39
C GLU A 204 24.54 -13.26 4.27
N LYS A 205 23.83 -13.34 5.40
CA LYS A 205 22.48 -13.92 5.49
C LYS A 205 21.48 -12.86 5.90
N ILE A 206 20.24 -13.06 5.47
CA ILE A 206 19.08 -12.27 5.88
C ILE A 206 18.01 -13.18 6.44
N LEU A 207 17.10 -12.62 7.25
CA LEU A 207 15.89 -13.33 7.67
C LEU A 207 14.72 -12.91 6.78
N VAL A 208 13.89 -13.88 6.40
CA VAL A 208 12.76 -13.68 5.52
C VAL A 208 11.50 -14.22 6.19
N ALA A 209 10.39 -13.49 6.08
CA ALA A 209 9.07 -13.95 6.48
C ALA A 209 8.05 -13.72 5.37
N ASP A 210 7.42 -14.80 4.93
CA ASP A 210 6.37 -14.76 3.91
C ASP A 210 4.99 -14.58 4.55
N ARG A 211 4.23 -13.56 4.10
CA ARG A 211 2.89 -13.22 4.63
C ARG A 211 1.81 -13.45 3.57
N HIS A 212 1.54 -14.72 3.29
CA HIS A 212 0.56 -15.15 2.28
C HIS A 212 -0.91 -15.01 2.72
N ASP A 213 -1.14 -14.93 4.02
CA ASP A 213 -2.45 -14.94 4.68
C ASP A 213 -3.05 -13.53 4.89
N MET A 214 -2.39 -12.50 4.36
CA MET A 214 -2.81 -11.10 4.47
C MET A 214 -3.55 -10.64 3.21
N THR A 215 -4.41 -9.61 3.35
CA THR A 215 -5.15 -8.97 2.23
C THR A 215 -4.23 -8.58 1.08
N TRP A 216 -3.02 -8.13 1.39
CA TRP A 216 -1.92 -7.96 0.45
C TRP A 216 -0.86 -8.98 0.82
N LYS A 217 -0.49 -9.88 -0.11
CA LYS A 217 0.64 -10.77 0.15
C LYS A 217 1.92 -9.98 0.04
N TYR A 218 2.78 -10.08 1.04
CA TYR A 218 4.08 -9.45 1.02
C TYR A 218 5.08 -10.36 1.70
N GLN A 219 6.35 -10.08 1.46
CA GLN A 219 7.45 -10.71 2.16
C GLN A 219 8.11 -9.65 3.03
N MET A 220 8.57 -10.03 4.21
CA MET A 220 9.42 -9.21 5.07
C MET A 220 10.85 -9.72 4.93
N ARG A 221 11.78 -8.87 4.51
CA ARG A 221 13.21 -9.18 4.45
C ARG A 221 13.94 -8.35 5.49
N LEU A 222 14.50 -9.01 6.51
CA LEU A 222 15.21 -8.39 7.62
C LEU A 222 16.70 -8.43 7.33
N HIS A 223 17.29 -7.26 7.16
CA HIS A 223 18.72 -7.08 6.97
C HIS A 223 19.34 -6.57 8.27
N HIS A 224 20.43 -7.22 8.70
CA HIS A 224 21.22 -6.75 9.83
C HIS A 224 21.94 -5.46 9.44
N VAL A 225 21.95 -4.50 10.36
CA VAL A 225 22.60 -3.19 10.13
C VAL A 225 23.85 -3.04 10.99
N SER A 226 23.71 -3.12 12.32
CA SER A 226 24.83 -3.03 13.28
C SER A 226 24.32 -3.34 14.68
N GLY A 227 25.04 -4.15 15.47
CA GLY A 227 24.60 -4.55 16.81
C GLY A 227 23.21 -5.19 16.72
N ASP A 228 22.26 -4.69 17.49
CA ASP A 228 20.87 -5.20 17.46
C ASP A 228 19.93 -4.36 16.59
N TYR A 229 20.48 -3.56 15.67
CA TYR A 229 19.71 -2.79 14.70
C TYR A 229 19.48 -3.56 13.41
N TRP A 230 18.22 -3.56 13.00
CA TRP A 230 17.73 -4.27 11.83
C TRP A 230 16.84 -3.37 11.00
N ILE A 231 16.92 -3.52 9.68
CA ILE A 231 16.02 -2.87 8.74
C ILE A 231 15.14 -3.92 8.07
N ILE A 232 13.84 -3.65 8.00
CA ILE A 232 12.87 -4.52 7.31
C ILE A 232 12.57 -3.91 5.96
N TYR A 233 12.75 -4.69 4.90
CA TYR A 233 12.28 -4.40 3.54
C TYR A 233 10.99 -5.17 3.30
N LEU A 234 9.95 -4.45 2.88
CA LEU A 234 8.64 -5.02 2.50
C LEU A 234 8.45 -4.91 0.99
N PRO A 235 9.03 -5.80 0.17
CA PRO A 235 8.78 -5.82 -1.26
C PRO A 235 7.28 -6.04 -1.55
N PHE A 236 6.64 -5.07 -2.19
CA PHE A 236 5.30 -5.20 -2.76
C PHE A 236 5.40 -5.94 -4.09
N PHE A 237 4.80 -7.15 -4.16
CA PHE A 237 4.65 -8.07 -5.30
C PHE A 237 5.59 -7.89 -6.52
N GLY A 238 6.46 -8.89 -6.72
CA GLY A 238 7.18 -9.07 -8.00
C GLY A 238 8.26 -10.14 -8.04
N GLU A 239 8.75 -10.65 -6.92
CA GLU A 239 9.80 -11.69 -6.92
C GLU A 239 9.51 -12.79 -5.91
N SER A 240 8.56 -13.68 -6.23
CA SER A 240 8.70 -15.06 -5.78
C SER A 240 9.76 -15.72 -6.68
N ARG A 241 10.99 -15.84 -6.18
CA ARG A 241 11.94 -16.79 -6.76
C ARG A 241 11.44 -18.20 -6.46
N GLY A 242 10.67 -18.75 -7.40
CA GLY A 242 10.23 -20.13 -7.41
C GLY A 242 8.78 -20.32 -7.01
N GLU A 243 7.88 -20.28 -7.98
CA GLU A 243 6.70 -21.15 -8.03
C GLU A 243 6.23 -21.23 -9.48
N GLU A 244 5.97 -22.46 -9.93
CA GLU A 244 5.58 -22.80 -11.30
C GLU A 244 4.35 -22.02 -11.76
N THR A 245 4.42 -21.55 -12.99
CA THR A 245 3.34 -20.87 -13.68
C THR A 245 2.20 -21.84 -13.99
N ASP A 246 1.07 -21.72 -13.29
CA ASP A 246 -0.20 -22.16 -13.85
C ASP A 246 -0.64 -21.12 -14.89
N THR A 247 -0.41 -21.50 -16.15
CA THR A 247 -0.75 -20.74 -17.34
C THR A 247 -2.26 -20.54 -17.49
N ILE A 248 -2.73 -19.30 -17.47
CA ILE A 248 -3.96 -18.91 -18.17
C ILE A 248 -3.57 -18.62 -19.63
N ASP A 249 -4.13 -19.41 -20.54
CA ASP A 249 -3.92 -19.34 -21.99
C ASP A 249 -4.37 -17.98 -22.55
N ALA A 250 -3.40 -17.18 -23.00
CA ALA A 250 -3.62 -15.96 -23.77
C ALA A 250 -3.13 -16.17 -25.22
N SER A 251 -3.77 -17.09 -25.95
CA SER A 251 -3.52 -17.35 -27.37
C SER A 251 -4.15 -16.33 -28.34
N SER A 252 -4.40 -15.09 -27.92
CA SER A 252 -4.77 -14.01 -28.81
C SER A 252 -4.05 -12.71 -28.45
N LEU A 253 -2.88 -12.51 -29.07
CA LEU A 253 -2.34 -11.24 -29.56
C LEU A 253 -0.89 -11.48 -30.03
N LYS A 254 -0.75 -11.88 -31.30
CA LYS A 254 0.54 -11.98 -31.97
C LYS A 254 1.07 -10.58 -32.33
N HIS A 255 2.39 -10.46 -32.19
CA HIS A 255 3.31 -9.46 -32.76
C HIS A 255 3.70 -8.25 -31.89
N GLN A 256 4.79 -8.41 -31.12
CA GLN A 256 6.04 -7.71 -31.43
C GLN A 256 7.23 -8.35 -30.68
N ARG A 257 8.17 -8.91 -31.44
CA ARG A 257 9.50 -9.29 -30.93
C ARG A 257 10.37 -8.03 -30.84
N ARG A 258 10.85 -7.70 -29.64
CA ARG A 258 12.19 -7.09 -29.47
C ARG A 258 12.85 -7.67 -28.21
N ARG A 259 14.04 -8.22 -28.42
CA ARG A 259 14.94 -8.74 -27.40
C ARG A 259 15.32 -7.62 -26.44
N HIS A 260 15.12 -7.83 -25.14
CA HIS A 260 15.84 -7.09 -24.11
C HIS A 260 16.47 -8.09 -23.14
N ARG A 261 17.75 -7.86 -22.85
CA ARG A 261 18.58 -8.63 -21.93
C ARG A 261 17.95 -8.69 -20.54
N ASP A 262 18.03 -9.89 -19.98
CA ASP A 262 17.79 -10.24 -18.60
C ASP A 262 18.58 -9.32 -17.66
N ARG A 263 17.87 -8.46 -16.93
CA ARG A 263 18.31 -7.80 -15.71
C ARG A 263 17.07 -7.74 -14.82
N SER A 264 17.01 -8.65 -13.85
CA SER A 264 16.08 -8.60 -12.73
C SER A 264 16.07 -7.18 -12.16
N SER A 265 14.91 -6.52 -12.23
CA SER A 265 14.70 -5.21 -11.62
C SER A 265 14.18 -5.46 -10.20
N PRO A 266 14.80 -4.93 -9.14
CA PRO A 266 14.33 -5.15 -7.78
C PRO A 266 12.90 -4.59 -7.60
N GLY A 267 12.08 -5.34 -6.86
CA GLY A 267 10.73 -4.94 -6.48
C GLY A 267 10.73 -3.83 -5.42
N VAL A 268 9.63 -3.08 -5.36
CA VAL A 268 9.50 -1.86 -4.53
C VAL A 268 9.36 -2.21 -3.06
N ALA A 269 10.22 -1.71 -2.18
CA ALA A 269 10.23 -2.04 -0.75
C ALA A 269 9.89 -0.85 0.20
N GLU A 270 9.10 -1.11 1.25
CA GLU A 270 8.96 -0.19 2.40
C GLU A 270 10.02 -0.53 3.47
N TYR A 271 10.59 0.51 4.11
CA TYR A 271 11.72 0.41 5.04
C TYR A 271 11.28 0.74 6.48
N LYS A 272 11.46 -0.19 7.43
CA LYS A 272 11.17 0.05 8.86
C LYS A 272 12.39 -0.19 9.74
N LYS A 273 12.60 0.70 10.72
CA LYS A 273 13.65 0.63 11.74
C LYS A 273 13.13 -0.06 13.01
N PHE A 274 13.92 -0.97 13.55
CA PHE A 274 13.68 -1.56 14.87
C PHE A 274 14.98 -1.85 15.62
N ARG A 275 14.87 -2.08 16.93
CA ARG A 275 15.95 -2.53 17.83
C ARG A 275 15.53 -3.86 18.44
N GLY A 276 16.24 -4.93 18.14
CA GLY A 276 16.02 -6.23 18.78
C GLY A 276 16.30 -6.12 20.28
N GLU A 277 15.39 -6.64 21.10
CA GLU A 277 15.61 -6.93 22.51
C GLU A 277 15.84 -8.43 22.70
#